data_AF-A0A1G6GG14-F1
#
_entry.id   AF-A0A1G6GG14-F1
#
_cell.length_a   1.000
_cell.length_b   1.000
_cell.length_c   1.000
_cell.angle_alpha   90.00
_cell.angle_beta   90.00
_cell.angle_gamma   90.00
#
_symmetry.space_group_name_H-M   'P 1'
#
loop_
_entity.id
_entity.type
_entity.pdbx_description
1 polymer ?
#
loop_
_entity_poly.entity_id
_entity_poly.type
_entity_poly.pdbx_seq_one_letter_code
_entity_poly.pdbx_strand_id
1 'polypeptide(L)'
;MADVQMLNRVVIRFAGDSGDGMQLTGDRFTAEAASFGNDISTLPNFPAEIRAPQGTIPGVSSFQLHFADFDIMTPGDTADVLVAMNPAALKANLAQVRRGGLIIADTAEFTKRNLAKVGYEANPLEDGSLDDYQLHALDLTGMTVAAVKDFGLTRKDSSRAKNMFALGLLTWLFNRDTQATLDFLSEKFANKPQIRDSNITAFRTGFAFGETTETFAVTYQVAPAPLREGRYRQISGNVALSYGLVTAAQKAGIPLFFGAYPITPASDILHTLSKLKRFNVMTFQAEDEIAAAGSALGASFAGRLGVTASSGPGIALKSETISLAVMTELPMVIVDVQRAGPSTGMPTKTEQADLLMALFGRHGEAPVPVIAAQSPSDCFTAAVEATRVALEYRTPVFVLTDGYLANGAEPWRVPLLDEIPAIDPNFTTEPNGEKGDFLPYLRDEETLARPWAVPGTPGLEHRLGGIEKDSRTGNISYDPANHALMTDTRQAKVERVGRLVPPVEVDDPGRESGEGARVLVLGWGSTYGPALATVRRMRKQGIKVAHAHLRWVNPFPANLGDVLRAYDRVVVPEMNLGQLAMLLRAKYLVDVRSYSRVRGLPISVDEFEADLTAVVREVESAAAASEGAQQ
;
A
#
# COMPACT_ATOMS: atom_id res chain seq x y z
N MET A 1 4.45 28.22 -31.52
CA MET A 1 3.82 27.57 -30.36
C MET A 1 3.79 26.09 -30.68
N ALA A 2 4.23 25.24 -29.76
CA ALA A 2 4.12 23.79 -29.94
C ALA A 2 2.63 23.41 -30.04
N ASP A 3 2.30 22.44 -30.90
CA ASP A 3 0.93 21.94 -31.00
C ASP A 3 0.56 21.19 -29.71
N VAL A 4 -0.62 21.47 -29.15
CA VAL A 4 -1.10 20.84 -27.91
C VAL A 4 -1.87 19.57 -28.26
N GLN A 5 -1.39 18.42 -27.77
CA GLN A 5 -2.07 17.13 -27.89
C GLN A 5 -2.82 16.76 -26.61
N MET A 6 -4.10 16.45 -26.76
CA MET A 6 -4.91 15.94 -25.65
C MET A 6 -4.63 14.44 -25.45
N LEU A 7 -4.30 14.06 -24.21
CA LEU A 7 -4.12 12.67 -23.79
C LEU A 7 -5.07 12.37 -22.64
N ASN A 8 -5.58 11.14 -22.59
CA ASN A 8 -6.48 10.71 -21.50
C ASN A 8 -5.68 10.23 -20.27
N ARG A 9 -4.44 9.76 -20.48
CA ARG A 9 -3.55 9.30 -19.41
C ARG A 9 -2.08 9.43 -19.82
N VAL A 10 -1.20 9.52 -18.82
CA VAL A 10 0.25 9.50 -19.01
C VAL A 10 0.92 8.82 -17.83
N VAL A 11 1.90 7.96 -18.12
CA VAL A 11 2.81 7.34 -17.15
C VAL A 11 4.22 7.92 -17.37
N ILE A 12 4.72 8.65 -16.38
CA ILE A 12 6.07 9.23 -16.38
C ILE A 12 6.93 8.44 -15.39
N ARG A 13 8.14 8.11 -15.80
CA ARG A 13 9.15 7.52 -14.93
C ARG A 13 10.41 8.38 -14.88
N PHE A 14 10.74 8.84 -13.69
CA PHE A 14 12.02 9.46 -13.38
C PHE A 14 12.98 8.39 -12.88
N ALA A 15 14.18 8.29 -13.48
CA ALA A 15 15.17 7.29 -13.09
C ALA A 15 16.58 7.90 -13.05
N GLY A 16 17.31 7.60 -11.98
CA GLY A 16 18.65 8.11 -11.73
C GLY A 16 19.31 7.34 -10.59
N ASP A 17 20.44 7.83 -10.08
CA ASP A 17 21.07 7.20 -8.93
C ASP A 17 20.36 7.55 -7.63
N SER A 18 20.50 6.69 -6.62
CA SER A 18 20.14 7.04 -5.26
C SER A 18 20.84 8.33 -4.83
N GLY A 19 20.05 9.34 -4.44
CA GLY A 19 20.55 10.66 -4.06
C GLY A 19 20.42 11.74 -5.14
N ASP A 20 20.07 11.39 -6.39
CA ASP A 20 19.79 12.35 -7.47
C ASP A 20 18.42 13.04 -7.32
N GLY A 21 17.65 12.69 -6.30
CA GLY A 21 16.39 13.37 -5.99
C GLY A 21 15.21 12.96 -6.88
N MET A 22 15.24 11.79 -7.52
CA MET A 22 14.15 11.28 -8.37
C MET A 22 12.82 11.18 -7.62
N GLN A 23 12.87 10.77 -6.34
CA GLN A 23 11.70 10.72 -5.46
C GLN A 23 11.10 12.11 -5.24
N LEU A 24 11.95 13.11 -4.98
CA LEU A 24 11.52 14.50 -4.78
C LEU A 24 10.89 15.08 -6.04
N THR A 25 11.52 14.85 -7.19
CA THR A 25 11.00 15.31 -8.49
C THR A 25 9.65 14.65 -8.79
N GLY A 26 9.55 13.34 -8.61
CA GLY A 26 8.31 12.58 -8.78
C GLY A 26 7.19 13.05 -7.85
N ASP A 27 7.47 13.22 -6.56
CA ASP A 27 6.51 13.74 -5.58
C ASP A 27 6.01 15.15 -5.94
N ARG A 28 6.89 16.00 -6.49
CA ARG A 28 6.49 17.36 -6.89
C ARG A 28 5.59 17.36 -8.11
N PHE A 29 5.96 16.63 -9.15
CA PHE A 29 5.11 16.52 -10.32
C PHE A 29 3.76 15.85 -9.98
N THR A 30 3.75 14.92 -9.02
CA THR A 30 2.53 14.32 -8.49
C THR A 30 1.61 15.37 -7.83
N ALA A 31 2.18 16.28 -7.03
CA ALA A 31 1.43 17.38 -6.42
C ALA A 31 0.88 18.37 -7.47
N GLU A 32 1.64 18.63 -8.54
CA GLU A 32 1.18 19.44 -9.69
C GLU A 32 -0.01 18.79 -10.39
N ALA A 33 0.08 17.50 -10.72
CA ALA A 33 -0.99 16.75 -11.36
C ALA A 33 -2.27 16.70 -10.49
N ALA A 34 -2.12 16.45 -9.18
CA ALA A 34 -3.25 16.46 -8.24
C ALA A 34 -3.89 17.85 -8.10
N SER A 35 -3.09 18.92 -8.08
CA SER A 35 -3.61 20.30 -8.00
C SER A 35 -4.37 20.71 -9.25
N PHE A 36 -4.03 20.13 -10.40
CA PHE A 36 -4.78 20.31 -11.65
C PHE A 36 -6.08 19.49 -11.71
N GLY A 37 -6.36 18.66 -10.69
CA GLY A 37 -7.54 17.82 -10.61
C GLY A 37 -7.43 16.51 -11.37
N ASN A 38 -6.22 16.05 -11.72
CA ASN A 38 -6.03 14.70 -12.24
C ASN A 38 -6.15 13.66 -11.14
N ASP A 39 -6.66 12.49 -11.51
CA ASP A 39 -6.45 11.30 -10.68
C ASP A 39 -5.00 10.82 -10.82
N ILE A 40 -4.43 10.25 -9.75
CA ILE A 40 -3.00 9.90 -9.68
C ILE A 40 -2.77 8.53 -9.02
N SER A 41 -1.73 7.84 -9.48
CA SER A 41 -1.20 6.66 -8.81
C SER A 41 0.33 6.65 -8.93
N THR A 42 1.03 6.44 -7.83
CA THR A 42 2.50 6.48 -7.80
C THR A 42 3.13 5.17 -7.36
N LEU A 43 4.35 4.93 -7.85
CA LEU A 43 5.20 3.81 -7.43
C LEU A 43 6.64 4.28 -7.24
N PRO A 44 7.02 4.60 -5.99
CA PRO A 44 8.41 4.74 -5.59
C PRO A 44 9.14 3.40 -5.69
N ASN A 45 10.35 3.41 -6.25
CA ASN A 45 11.23 2.25 -6.29
C ASN A 45 12.64 2.63 -5.81
N PHE A 46 13.05 1.98 -4.72
CA PHE A 46 14.31 2.24 -4.05
C PHE A 46 15.29 1.08 -4.26
N PRO A 47 16.59 1.35 -4.45
CA PRO A 47 17.60 0.32 -4.38
C PRO A 47 17.64 -0.29 -2.98
N ALA A 48 18.02 -1.56 -2.88
CA ALA A 48 18.11 -2.24 -1.59
C ALA A 48 19.24 -1.66 -0.70
N GLU A 49 20.30 -1.12 -1.31
CA GLU A 49 21.41 -0.51 -0.61
C GLU A 49 21.21 0.99 -0.39
N ILE A 50 21.42 1.45 0.86
CA ILE A 50 21.31 2.88 1.23
C ILE A 50 22.28 3.75 0.43
N ARG A 51 23.49 3.23 0.13
CA ARG A 51 24.51 3.88 -0.70
C ARG A 51 25.02 2.92 -1.77
N ALA A 52 24.13 2.48 -2.63
CA ALA A 52 24.51 1.73 -3.80
C ALA A 52 25.57 2.49 -4.63
N PRO A 53 26.51 1.80 -5.30
CA PRO A 53 27.49 2.46 -6.14
C PRO A 53 26.79 3.26 -7.27
N GLN A 54 27.05 4.57 -7.34
CA GLN A 54 26.51 5.46 -8.38
C GLN A 54 26.81 4.92 -9.78
N GLY A 55 25.89 5.06 -10.72
CA GLY A 55 26.03 4.59 -12.10
C GLY A 55 26.05 3.06 -12.23
N THR A 56 25.40 2.33 -11.32
CA THR A 56 25.18 0.88 -11.42
C THR A 56 23.71 0.55 -11.42
N ILE A 57 23.32 -0.57 -12.06
CA ILE A 57 21.93 -1.02 -12.11
C ILE A 57 21.33 -1.21 -10.71
N PRO A 58 22.01 -1.86 -9.74
CA PRO A 58 21.49 -2.00 -8.37
C PRO A 58 21.35 -0.66 -7.62
N GLY A 59 21.99 0.41 -8.08
CA GLY A 59 21.90 1.74 -7.47
C GLY A 59 20.87 2.67 -8.09
N VAL A 60 20.14 2.20 -9.09
CA VAL A 60 19.07 2.97 -9.72
C VAL A 60 17.92 3.13 -8.73
N SER A 61 17.50 4.38 -8.55
CA SER A 61 16.23 4.73 -7.93
C SER A 61 15.31 5.30 -9.00
N SER A 62 14.05 4.87 -8.97
CA SER A 62 13.04 5.39 -9.88
C SER A 62 11.77 5.81 -9.16
N PHE A 63 11.06 6.75 -9.74
CA PHE A 63 9.73 7.15 -9.32
C PHE A 63 8.82 7.12 -10.54
N GLN A 64 7.75 6.33 -10.45
CA GLN A 64 6.73 6.30 -11.49
C GLN A 64 5.48 7.02 -11.01
N LEU A 65 4.92 7.84 -11.90
CA LEU A 65 3.65 8.51 -11.72
C LEU A 65 2.76 8.19 -12.91
N HIS A 66 1.55 7.76 -12.64
CA HIS A 66 0.46 7.69 -13.59
C HIS A 66 -0.57 8.75 -13.23
N PHE A 67 -1.00 9.54 -14.21
CA PHE A 67 -2.09 10.49 -14.05
C PHE A 67 -3.03 10.46 -15.25
N ALA A 68 -4.31 10.69 -15.01
CA ALA A 68 -5.36 10.56 -16.02
C ALA A 68 -6.51 11.56 -15.82
N ASP A 69 -7.36 11.65 -16.85
CA ASP A 69 -8.64 12.36 -16.83
C ASP A 69 -9.81 11.43 -16.44
N PHE A 70 -9.50 10.23 -15.93
CA PHE A 70 -10.44 9.27 -15.38
C PHE A 70 -9.81 8.52 -14.20
N ASP A 71 -10.65 7.77 -13.48
CA ASP A 71 -10.26 6.95 -12.32
C ASP A 71 -9.26 5.83 -12.69
N ILE A 72 -8.05 5.91 -12.14
CA ILE A 72 -6.93 4.97 -12.35
C ILE A 72 -6.58 4.23 -11.07
N MET A 73 -6.34 2.93 -11.20
CA MET A 73 -6.14 2.04 -10.05
C MET A 73 -4.72 1.51 -9.90
N THR A 74 -3.82 1.84 -10.83
CA THR A 74 -2.44 1.34 -10.87
C THR A 74 -1.50 2.44 -11.34
N PRO A 75 -0.19 2.36 -11.02
CA PRO A 75 0.81 3.27 -11.53
C PRO A 75 1.17 3.00 -13.00
N GLY A 76 0.52 2.04 -13.66
CA GLY A 76 0.80 1.62 -15.05
C GLY A 76 1.96 0.60 -15.17
N ASP A 77 1.85 -0.30 -16.15
CA ASP A 77 2.85 -1.35 -16.39
C ASP A 77 4.09 -0.79 -17.12
N THR A 78 3.86 0.06 -18.13
CA THR A 78 4.89 0.70 -18.95
C THR A 78 4.82 2.21 -18.88
N ALA A 79 5.98 2.87 -18.92
CA ALA A 79 6.09 4.32 -18.99
C ALA A 79 5.85 4.83 -20.42
N ASP A 80 5.10 5.93 -20.53
CA ASP A 80 4.95 6.74 -21.74
C ASP A 80 6.15 7.68 -21.91
N VAL A 81 6.71 8.16 -20.79
CA VAL A 81 7.91 9.02 -20.75
C VAL A 81 8.91 8.46 -19.75
N LEU A 82 10.16 8.26 -20.18
CA LEU A 82 11.29 7.93 -19.32
C LEU A 82 12.27 9.12 -19.29
N VAL A 83 12.50 9.66 -18.09
CA VAL A 83 13.61 10.58 -17.84
C VAL A 83 14.78 9.80 -17.25
N ALA A 84 15.80 9.53 -18.05
CA ALA A 84 16.98 8.76 -17.68
C ALA A 84 18.18 9.69 -17.40
N MET A 85 18.52 9.84 -16.11
CA MET A 85 19.61 10.72 -15.67
C MET A 85 21.01 10.15 -15.96
N ASN A 86 21.13 8.85 -16.28
CA ASN A 86 22.39 8.19 -16.58
C ASN A 86 22.17 6.85 -17.35
N PRO A 87 23.23 6.19 -17.85
CA PRO A 87 23.09 4.93 -18.58
C PRO A 87 22.52 3.77 -17.75
N ALA A 88 22.76 3.73 -16.44
CA ALA A 88 22.21 2.70 -15.55
C ALA A 88 20.69 2.82 -15.47
N ALA A 89 20.20 4.04 -15.28
CA ALA A 89 18.78 4.37 -15.25
C ALA A 89 18.08 4.00 -16.56
N LEU A 90 18.70 4.29 -17.72
CA LEU A 90 18.20 3.85 -19.01
C LEU A 90 18.13 2.33 -19.08
N LYS A 91 19.24 1.62 -18.84
CA LYS A 91 19.32 0.16 -18.98
C LYS A 91 18.33 -0.58 -18.06
N ALA A 92 18.17 -0.09 -16.83
CA ALA A 92 17.28 -0.70 -15.85
C ALA A 92 15.79 -0.53 -16.16
N ASN A 93 15.41 0.46 -16.97
CA ASN A 93 14.00 0.84 -17.18
C ASN A 93 13.53 0.73 -18.63
N LEU A 94 14.43 0.64 -19.62
CA LEU A 94 14.08 0.66 -21.04
C LEU A 94 13.05 -0.40 -21.43
N ALA A 95 13.17 -1.62 -20.88
CA ALA A 95 12.24 -2.72 -21.14
C ALA A 95 10.79 -2.44 -20.67
N GLN A 96 10.59 -1.43 -19.82
CA GLN A 96 9.29 -1.00 -19.31
C GLN A 96 8.89 0.38 -19.85
N VAL A 97 9.45 0.79 -20.98
CA VAL A 97 8.98 1.95 -21.75
C VAL A 97 8.19 1.41 -22.95
N ARG A 98 7.02 1.99 -23.23
CA ARG A 98 6.26 1.56 -24.40
C ARG A 98 7.00 1.92 -25.69
N ARG A 99 6.83 1.11 -26.74
CA ARG A 99 7.28 1.49 -28.08
C ARG A 99 6.67 2.81 -28.52
N GLY A 100 7.46 3.65 -29.18
CA GLY A 100 7.11 5.03 -29.52
C GLY A 100 7.02 5.97 -28.31
N GLY A 101 7.37 5.51 -27.11
CA GLY A 101 7.45 6.34 -25.91
C GLY A 101 8.58 7.35 -25.97
N LEU A 102 8.49 8.38 -25.14
CA LEU A 102 9.45 9.47 -25.06
C LEU A 102 10.60 9.10 -24.12
N ILE A 103 11.84 9.27 -24.56
CA ILE A 103 13.02 9.10 -23.71
C ILE A 103 13.77 10.44 -23.66
N ILE A 104 13.92 11.00 -22.47
CA ILE A 104 14.77 12.15 -22.20
C ILE A 104 16.02 11.65 -21.48
N ALA A 105 17.18 11.74 -22.13
CA ALA A 105 18.44 11.20 -21.61
C ALA A 105 19.49 12.31 -21.37
N ASP A 106 20.11 12.30 -20.19
CA ASP A 106 21.17 13.26 -19.81
C ASP A 106 22.52 12.90 -20.45
N THR A 107 22.85 13.50 -21.59
CA THR A 107 24.04 13.14 -22.39
C THR A 107 25.36 13.32 -21.65
N ALA A 108 25.44 14.23 -20.68
CA ALA A 108 26.64 14.43 -19.87
C ALA A 108 27.06 13.17 -19.09
N GLU A 109 26.12 12.28 -18.78
CA GLU A 109 26.39 11.06 -18.03
C GLU A 109 26.72 9.84 -18.92
N PHE A 110 26.56 9.94 -20.24
CA PHE A 110 26.84 8.86 -21.21
C PHE A 110 28.31 8.83 -21.62
N THR A 111 29.21 8.93 -20.64
CA THR A 111 30.66 8.83 -20.85
C THR A 111 31.10 7.37 -21.06
N LYS A 112 32.21 7.14 -21.77
CA LYS A 112 32.79 5.79 -21.96
C LYS A 112 32.93 5.00 -20.65
N ARG A 113 33.31 5.68 -19.57
CA ARG A 113 33.46 5.08 -18.23
C ARG A 113 32.13 4.60 -17.66
N ASN A 114 31.08 5.42 -17.75
CA ASN A 114 29.76 5.10 -17.21
C ASN A 114 29.08 4.00 -18.04
N LEU A 115 29.23 4.03 -19.37
CA LEU A 115 28.74 2.99 -20.27
C LEU A 115 29.37 1.62 -19.97
N ALA A 116 30.70 1.57 -19.87
CA ALA A 116 31.42 0.33 -19.53
C ALA A 116 30.99 -0.23 -18.17
N LYS A 117 30.71 0.64 -17.19
CA LYS A 117 30.29 0.25 -15.84
C LYS A 117 28.98 -0.53 -15.80
N VAL A 118 28.08 -0.28 -16.75
CA VAL A 118 26.79 -0.98 -16.88
C VAL A 118 26.78 -1.99 -18.03
N GLY A 119 27.93 -2.23 -18.65
CA GLY A 119 28.09 -3.19 -19.74
C GLY A 119 27.38 -2.78 -21.02
N TYR A 120 27.46 -1.52 -21.41
CA TYR A 120 27.17 -1.08 -22.79
C TYR A 120 28.46 -1.17 -23.63
N GLU A 121 28.38 -1.79 -24.81
CA GLU A 121 29.50 -1.90 -25.74
C GLU A 121 29.67 -0.64 -26.59
N ALA A 122 28.55 0.00 -26.96
CA ALA A 122 28.46 1.27 -27.67
C ALA A 122 27.54 2.24 -26.91
N ASN A 123 27.52 3.52 -27.31
CA ASN A 123 26.61 4.49 -26.74
C ASN A 123 25.17 4.21 -27.26
N PRO A 124 24.22 3.81 -26.40
CA PRO A 124 22.85 3.50 -26.83
C PRO A 124 22.11 4.71 -27.40
N LEU A 125 22.60 5.93 -27.15
CA LEU A 125 22.04 7.15 -27.73
C LEU A 125 22.43 7.35 -29.21
N GLU A 126 23.38 6.57 -29.72
CA GLU A 126 23.98 6.77 -31.04
C GLU A 126 24.04 5.48 -31.89
N ASP A 127 23.76 4.31 -31.32
CA ASP A 127 23.93 3.00 -31.98
C ASP A 127 22.67 2.45 -32.66
N GLY A 128 21.58 3.23 -32.69
CA GLY A 128 20.29 2.83 -33.27
C GLY A 128 19.43 1.93 -32.37
N SER A 129 19.91 1.55 -31.18
CA SER A 129 19.14 0.69 -30.25
C SER A 129 17.86 1.34 -29.70
N LEU A 130 17.73 2.67 -29.86
CA LEU A 130 16.59 3.45 -29.39
C LEU A 130 15.68 3.94 -30.54
N ASP A 131 15.84 3.44 -31.76
CA ASP A 131 15.06 3.88 -32.94
C ASP A 131 13.55 3.63 -32.81
N ASP A 132 13.15 2.64 -31.99
CA ASP A 132 11.76 2.35 -31.67
C ASP A 132 11.12 3.39 -30.70
N TYR A 133 11.87 4.42 -30.26
CA TYR A 133 11.45 5.42 -29.27
C TYR A 133 11.66 6.85 -29.78
N GLN A 134 10.96 7.81 -29.17
CA GLN A 134 11.21 9.23 -29.39
C GLN A 134 12.34 9.69 -28.45
N LEU A 135 13.58 9.70 -28.93
CA LEU A 135 14.75 10.07 -28.13
C LEU A 135 15.04 11.57 -28.18
N HIS A 136 15.06 12.21 -27.01
CA HIS A 136 15.64 13.53 -26.79
C HIS A 136 16.89 13.42 -25.89
N ALA A 137 18.05 13.43 -26.53
CA ALA A 137 19.35 13.42 -25.88
C ALA A 137 19.76 14.87 -25.54
N LEU A 138 19.67 15.23 -24.25
CA LEU A 138 19.89 16.61 -23.76
C LEU A 138 21.04 16.65 -22.75
N ASP A 139 21.88 17.68 -22.78
CA ASP A 139 22.92 17.92 -21.76
C ASP A 139 22.31 18.53 -20.48
N LEU A 140 21.45 17.76 -19.79
CA LEU A 140 20.72 18.25 -18.61
C LEU A 140 21.67 18.70 -17.51
N THR A 141 22.73 17.93 -17.24
CA THR A 141 23.72 18.29 -16.22
C THR A 141 24.48 19.55 -16.61
N GLY A 142 24.99 19.66 -17.84
CA GLY A 142 25.75 20.82 -18.30
C GLY A 142 24.91 22.09 -18.34
N MET A 143 23.69 22.02 -18.88
CA MET A 143 22.74 23.14 -18.90
C MET A 143 22.39 23.61 -17.48
N THR A 144 22.15 22.67 -16.56
CA THR A 144 21.87 23.00 -15.15
C THR A 144 23.06 23.71 -14.51
N VAL A 145 24.28 23.16 -14.66
CA VAL A 145 25.50 23.73 -14.08
C VAL A 145 25.77 25.14 -14.62
N ALA A 146 25.52 25.36 -15.92
CA ALA A 146 25.62 26.68 -16.53
C ALA A 146 24.59 27.66 -15.96
N ALA A 147 23.33 27.24 -15.80
CA ALA A 147 22.23 28.06 -15.30
C ALA A 147 22.44 28.55 -13.85
N VAL A 148 23.08 27.73 -13.01
CA VAL A 148 23.28 28.04 -11.58
C VAL A 148 24.69 28.52 -11.24
N LYS A 149 25.51 28.84 -12.25
CA LYS A 149 26.93 29.21 -12.08
C LYS A 149 27.13 30.40 -11.14
N ASP A 150 26.24 31.38 -11.21
CA ASP A 150 26.38 32.66 -10.48
C ASP A 150 26.09 32.52 -8.98
N PHE A 151 25.56 31.37 -8.52
CA PHE A 151 25.32 31.10 -7.10
C PHE A 151 26.57 30.62 -6.34
N GLY A 152 27.71 30.45 -7.02
CA GLY A 152 28.99 30.08 -6.39
C GLY A 152 29.00 28.66 -5.78
N LEU A 153 28.09 27.79 -6.22
CA LEU A 153 28.00 26.41 -5.75
C LEU A 153 29.15 25.55 -6.29
N THR A 154 29.52 24.51 -5.54
CA THR A 154 30.46 23.51 -6.06
C THR A 154 29.85 22.81 -7.27
N ARG A 155 30.68 22.32 -8.22
CA ARG A 155 30.16 21.57 -9.39
C ARG A 155 29.25 20.41 -8.99
N LYS A 156 29.57 19.74 -7.87
CA LYS A 156 28.74 18.67 -7.29
C LYS A 156 27.38 19.20 -6.87
N ASP A 157 27.31 20.28 -6.11
CA ASP A 157 26.03 20.84 -5.65
C ASP A 157 25.21 21.43 -6.80
N SER A 158 25.85 22.06 -7.79
CA SER A 158 25.19 22.53 -9.01
C SER A 158 24.58 21.37 -9.81
N SER A 159 25.30 20.27 -9.99
CA SER A 159 24.80 19.10 -10.71
C SER A 159 23.59 18.43 -10.03
N ARG A 160 23.45 18.57 -8.71
CA ARG A 160 22.31 18.02 -7.96
C ARG A 160 20.99 18.73 -8.23
N ALA A 161 21.01 19.94 -8.80
CA ALA A 161 19.81 20.66 -9.20
C ALA A 161 19.24 20.16 -10.55
N LYS A 162 19.90 19.21 -11.23
CA LYS A 162 19.47 18.72 -12.55
C LYS A 162 18.10 18.06 -12.53
N ASN A 163 17.72 17.51 -11.38
CA ASN A 163 16.40 16.95 -11.15
C ASN A 163 15.29 18.03 -11.15
N MET A 164 15.60 19.27 -10.75
CA MET A 164 14.69 20.40 -10.84
C MET A 164 14.63 20.97 -12.26
N PHE A 165 15.74 20.96 -13.00
CA PHE A 165 15.71 21.28 -14.43
C PHE A 165 14.78 20.31 -15.19
N ALA A 166 14.96 19.01 -14.98
CA ALA A 166 14.10 18.00 -15.57
C ALA A 166 12.63 18.15 -15.14
N LEU A 167 12.38 18.51 -13.87
CA LEU A 167 11.03 18.83 -13.40
C LEU A 167 10.43 19.99 -14.20
N GLY A 168 11.14 21.12 -14.31
CA GLY A 168 10.66 22.29 -15.04
C GLY A 168 10.38 22.00 -16.52
N LEU A 169 11.24 21.20 -17.17
CA LEU A 169 11.03 20.76 -18.55
C LEU A 169 9.74 19.95 -18.70
N LEU A 170 9.46 19.03 -17.77
CA LEU A 170 8.21 18.26 -17.81
C LEU A 170 6.99 19.08 -17.40
N THR A 171 7.12 20.01 -16.47
CA THR A 171 6.06 20.97 -16.10
C THR A 171 5.64 21.75 -17.35
N TRP A 172 6.60 22.18 -18.18
CA TRP A 172 6.32 22.76 -19.50
C TRP A 172 5.69 21.75 -20.47
N LEU A 173 6.29 20.56 -20.62
CA LEU A 173 5.86 19.55 -21.59
C LEU A 173 4.40 19.12 -21.38
N PHE A 174 3.92 19.15 -20.14
CA PHE A 174 2.55 18.78 -19.76
C PHE A 174 1.65 19.99 -19.44
N ASN A 175 2.03 21.20 -19.85
CA ASN A 175 1.28 22.44 -19.66
C ASN A 175 0.80 22.65 -18.21
N ARG A 176 1.70 22.43 -17.25
CA ARG A 176 1.44 22.55 -15.80
C ARG A 176 1.79 23.95 -15.28
N ASP A 177 1.09 24.37 -14.22
CA ASP A 177 1.39 25.61 -13.52
C ASP A 177 2.70 25.50 -12.72
N THR A 178 3.48 26.59 -12.72
CA THR A 178 4.80 26.62 -12.08
C THR A 178 4.74 27.12 -10.64
N GLN A 179 3.71 27.87 -10.26
CA GLN A 179 3.71 28.65 -9.02
C GLN A 179 3.74 27.75 -7.78
N ALA A 180 2.94 26.69 -7.75
CA ALA A 180 2.89 25.75 -6.63
C ALA A 180 4.27 25.11 -6.33
N THR A 181 5.04 24.79 -7.37
CA THR A 181 6.38 24.21 -7.22
C THR A 181 7.40 25.25 -6.76
N LEU A 182 7.30 26.49 -7.25
CA LEU A 182 8.14 27.60 -6.80
C LEU A 182 7.93 27.92 -5.31
N ASP A 183 6.67 27.94 -4.86
CA ASP A 183 6.30 28.18 -3.47
C ASP A 183 6.85 27.07 -2.56
N PHE A 184 6.67 25.81 -2.98
CA PHE A 184 7.23 24.67 -2.24
C PHE A 184 8.75 24.73 -2.13
N LEU A 185 9.47 25.01 -3.22
CA LEU A 185 10.93 25.11 -3.20
C LEU A 185 11.37 26.23 -2.26
N SER A 186 10.64 27.34 -2.26
CA SER A 186 10.88 28.48 -1.38
C SER A 186 10.73 28.13 0.09
N GLU A 187 9.68 27.40 0.46
CA GLU A 187 9.43 26.96 1.83
C GLU A 187 10.43 25.87 2.27
N LYS A 188 10.59 24.82 1.47
CA LYS A 188 11.43 23.66 1.80
C LYS A 188 12.89 24.03 2.05
N PHE A 189 13.43 24.96 1.26
CA PHE A 189 14.81 25.39 1.34
C PHE A 189 14.95 26.79 1.95
N ALA A 190 13.93 27.30 2.66
CA ALA A 190 13.95 28.63 3.27
C ALA A 190 15.22 28.90 4.12
N ASN A 191 15.68 27.87 4.85
CA ASN A 191 16.87 27.95 5.70
C ASN A 191 18.21 27.84 4.93
N LYS A 192 18.18 27.64 3.61
CA LYS A 192 19.37 27.51 2.75
C LYS A 192 19.19 28.33 1.45
N PRO A 193 19.26 29.67 1.51
CA PRO A 193 18.91 30.55 0.39
C PRO A 193 19.65 30.23 -0.91
N GLN A 194 20.96 29.95 -0.86
CA GLN A 194 21.75 29.58 -2.05
C GLN A 194 21.25 28.30 -2.71
N ILE A 195 20.85 27.29 -1.93
CA ILE A 195 20.29 26.04 -2.45
C ILE A 195 18.86 26.26 -2.95
N ARG A 196 18.07 27.06 -2.24
CA ARG A 196 16.72 27.44 -2.67
C ARG A 196 16.76 28.12 -4.05
N ASP A 197 17.57 29.18 -4.17
CA ASP A 197 17.62 30.02 -5.36
C ASP A 197 18.22 29.27 -6.55
N SER A 198 19.18 28.38 -6.31
CA SER A 198 19.72 27.50 -7.37
C SER A 198 18.69 26.48 -7.87
N ASN A 199 17.91 25.86 -6.99
CA ASN A 199 16.85 24.93 -7.39
C ASN A 199 15.72 25.65 -8.13
N ILE A 200 15.31 26.83 -7.67
CA ILE A 200 14.32 27.68 -8.35
C ILE A 200 14.83 28.09 -9.75
N THR A 201 16.10 28.50 -9.85
CA THR A 201 16.69 28.88 -11.13
C THR A 201 16.76 27.68 -12.07
N ALA A 202 17.27 26.53 -11.62
CA ALA A 202 17.31 25.32 -12.43
C ALA A 202 15.92 24.91 -12.94
N PHE A 203 14.90 24.96 -12.09
CA PHE A 203 13.51 24.69 -12.48
C PHE A 203 13.00 25.65 -13.55
N ARG A 204 13.16 26.97 -13.34
CA ARG A 204 12.76 27.97 -14.33
C ARG A 204 13.51 27.82 -15.65
N THR A 205 14.80 27.51 -15.61
CA THR A 205 15.58 27.26 -16.83
C THR A 205 15.09 26.03 -17.56
N GLY A 206 14.74 24.95 -16.87
CA GLY A 206 14.15 23.76 -17.49
C GLY A 206 12.84 24.06 -18.20
N PHE A 207 11.97 24.86 -17.57
CA PHE A 207 10.71 25.31 -18.16
C PHE A 207 10.95 26.20 -19.41
N ALA A 208 11.80 27.22 -19.27
CA ALA A 208 12.14 28.13 -20.36
C ALA A 208 12.88 27.44 -21.52
N PHE A 209 13.67 26.40 -21.23
CA PHE A 209 14.29 25.56 -22.26
C PHE A 209 13.22 24.91 -23.13
N GLY A 210 12.15 24.37 -22.52
CA GLY A 210 10.99 23.86 -23.24
C GLY A 210 10.37 24.92 -24.16
N GLU A 211 10.11 26.13 -23.66
CA GLU A 211 9.50 27.21 -24.44
C GLU A 211 10.34 27.68 -25.63
N THR A 212 11.67 27.62 -25.50
CA THR A 212 12.60 28.22 -26.46
C THR A 212 13.22 27.21 -27.42
N THR A 213 13.12 25.91 -27.11
CA THR A 213 13.66 24.85 -27.96
C THR A 213 12.64 24.38 -28.99
N GLU A 214 13.10 24.15 -30.22
CA GLU A 214 12.31 23.45 -31.25
C GLU A 214 12.48 21.93 -31.17
N THR A 215 13.14 21.44 -30.12
CA THR A 215 13.42 20.01 -29.92
C THR A 215 12.15 19.19 -29.70
N PHE A 216 11.11 19.78 -29.10
CA PHE A 216 9.83 19.11 -28.87
C PHE A 216 8.76 19.69 -29.80
N ALA A 217 8.18 18.86 -30.65
CA ALA A 217 7.17 19.31 -31.63
C ALA A 217 5.80 19.60 -30.99
N VAL A 218 5.51 18.97 -29.85
CA VAL A 218 4.19 19.02 -29.19
C VAL A 218 4.32 19.12 -27.68
N THR A 219 3.35 19.78 -27.05
CA THR A 219 3.10 19.65 -25.62
C THR A 219 1.83 18.84 -25.40
N TYR A 220 1.68 18.28 -24.21
CA TYR A 220 0.58 17.41 -23.87
C TYR A 220 -0.31 18.05 -22.80
N GLN A 221 -1.61 17.76 -22.85
CA GLN A 221 -2.53 18.13 -21.80
C GLN A 221 -3.43 16.95 -21.45
N VAL A 222 -3.59 16.70 -20.14
CA VAL A 222 -4.51 15.71 -19.60
C VAL A 222 -5.59 16.46 -18.84
N ALA A 223 -6.84 16.30 -19.26
CA ALA A 223 -7.98 16.97 -18.63
C ALA A 223 -8.16 16.54 -17.15
N PRO A 224 -8.80 17.35 -16.30
CA PRO A 224 -9.13 16.93 -14.94
C PRO A 224 -10.03 15.69 -14.92
N ALA A 225 -9.85 14.83 -13.92
CA ALA A 225 -10.69 13.65 -13.74
C ALA A 225 -12.03 14.01 -13.07
N PRO A 226 -13.14 13.32 -13.40
CA PRO A 226 -14.40 13.47 -12.69
C PRO A 226 -14.28 12.92 -11.26
N LEU A 227 -13.95 13.78 -10.31
CA LEU A 227 -13.86 13.47 -8.89
C LEU A 227 -15.16 13.85 -8.17
N ARG A 228 -15.56 13.06 -7.15
CA ARG A 228 -16.69 13.42 -6.27
C ARG A 228 -16.35 14.71 -5.54
N GLU A 229 -17.33 15.59 -5.33
CA GLU A 229 -17.08 16.84 -4.58
C GLU A 229 -16.56 16.57 -3.15
N GLY A 230 -15.58 17.37 -2.73
CA GLY A 230 -14.99 17.29 -1.39
C GLY A 230 -13.59 17.90 -1.31
N ARG A 231 -13.01 17.84 -0.10
CA ARG A 231 -11.63 18.25 0.13
C ARG A 231 -10.70 17.08 -0.11
N TYR A 232 -9.78 17.22 -1.06
CA TYR A 232 -8.78 16.20 -1.37
C TYR A 232 -7.41 16.56 -0.83
N ARG A 233 -6.62 15.53 -0.57
CA ARG A 233 -5.18 15.61 -0.44
C ARG A 233 -4.55 14.35 -1.00
N GLN A 234 -3.33 14.44 -1.48
CA GLN A 234 -2.51 13.25 -1.71
C GLN A 234 -2.21 12.57 -0.36
N ILE A 235 -2.28 11.24 -0.33
CA ILE A 235 -1.87 10.45 0.83
C ILE A 235 -1.19 9.15 0.40
N SER A 236 -0.17 8.73 1.14
CA SER A 236 0.43 7.40 1.02
C SER A 236 -0.14 6.43 2.06
N GLY A 237 -0.02 5.13 1.82
CA GLY A 237 -0.64 4.10 2.67
C GLY A 237 -0.20 4.16 4.13
N ASN A 238 1.11 4.27 4.41
CA ASN A 238 1.60 4.36 5.79
C ASN A 238 1.11 5.61 6.54
N VAL A 239 0.96 6.73 5.83
CA VAL A 239 0.43 7.98 6.40
C VAL A 239 -1.06 7.86 6.66
N ALA A 240 -1.82 7.30 5.71
CA ALA A 240 -3.25 7.03 5.84
C ALA A 240 -3.54 6.10 7.01
N LEU A 241 -2.80 5.00 7.12
CA LEU A 241 -2.88 4.07 8.26
C LEU A 241 -2.61 4.79 9.59
N SER A 242 -1.53 5.58 9.67
CA SER A 242 -1.19 6.33 10.87
C SER A 242 -2.31 7.30 11.28
N TYR A 243 -2.92 7.98 10.32
CA TYR A 243 -4.07 8.85 10.59
C TYR A 243 -5.31 8.05 11.00
N GLY A 244 -5.55 6.88 10.41
CA GLY A 244 -6.66 6.00 10.80
C GLY A 244 -6.56 5.55 12.25
N LEU A 245 -5.36 5.13 12.68
CA LEU A 245 -5.09 4.74 14.07
C LEU A 245 -5.33 5.90 15.05
N VAL A 246 -4.82 7.10 14.72
CA VAL A 246 -5.02 8.29 15.56
C VAL A 246 -6.50 8.68 15.63
N THR A 247 -7.19 8.69 14.48
CA THR A 247 -8.63 8.99 14.45
C THR A 247 -9.43 7.99 15.28
N ALA A 248 -9.13 6.70 15.16
CA ALA A 248 -9.81 5.67 15.93
C ALA A 248 -9.56 5.80 17.44
N ALA A 249 -8.32 6.08 17.86
CA ALA A 249 -8.00 6.35 19.26
C ALA A 249 -8.75 7.58 19.81
N GLN A 250 -8.84 8.65 19.01
CA GLN A 250 -9.61 9.85 19.36
C GLN A 250 -11.11 9.56 19.44
N LYS A 251 -11.66 8.77 18.51
CA LYS A 251 -13.06 8.33 18.52
C LYS A 251 -13.38 7.38 19.67
N ALA A 252 -12.37 6.66 20.17
CA ALA A 252 -12.44 5.86 21.38
C ALA A 252 -12.20 6.65 22.68
N GLY A 253 -11.77 7.91 22.59
CA GLY A 253 -11.44 8.71 23.76
C GLY A 253 -10.25 8.21 24.58
N ILE A 254 -9.38 7.36 24.00
CA ILE A 254 -8.24 6.74 24.69
C ILE A 254 -6.89 7.13 24.07
N PRO A 255 -5.80 7.17 24.85
CA PRO A 255 -4.47 7.40 24.30
C PRO A 255 -4.02 6.26 23.38
N LEU A 256 -3.23 6.60 22.36
CA LEU A 256 -2.58 5.63 21.49
C LEU A 256 -1.16 5.36 21.98
N PHE A 257 -0.80 4.09 22.14
CA PHE A 257 0.57 3.65 22.35
C PHE A 257 1.05 2.82 21.16
N PHE A 258 2.16 3.24 20.55
CA PHE A 258 2.76 2.57 19.41
C PHE A 258 4.15 2.05 19.78
N GLY A 259 4.26 0.72 19.95
CA GLY A 259 5.52 0.02 20.20
C GLY A 259 6.05 -0.62 18.92
N ALA A 260 7.21 -0.22 18.43
CA ALA A 260 7.77 -0.74 17.18
C ALA A 260 9.30 -0.81 17.19
N TYR A 261 9.83 -1.72 16.38
CA TYR A 261 11.23 -1.75 15.99
C TYR A 261 11.34 -1.28 14.52
N PRO A 262 12.29 -0.41 14.15
CA PRO A 262 12.39 0.10 12.79
C PRO A 262 12.66 -1.03 11.77
N ILE A 263 11.75 -1.20 10.81
CA ILE A 263 11.86 -2.17 9.71
C ILE A 263 11.19 -1.62 8.45
N THR A 264 11.84 -1.73 7.29
CA THR A 264 11.25 -1.35 5.99
C THR A 264 10.16 -2.36 5.59
N PRO A 265 8.98 -1.94 5.10
CA PRO A 265 8.52 -0.57 4.85
C PRO A 265 7.68 0.04 6.00
N ALA A 266 7.64 -0.56 7.19
CA ALA A 266 6.79 -0.12 8.31
C ALA A 266 7.32 1.10 9.08
N SER A 267 8.62 1.42 9.02
CA SER A 267 9.23 2.51 9.80
C SER A 267 8.58 3.89 9.63
N ASP A 268 7.97 4.17 8.48
CA ASP A 268 7.31 5.46 8.24
C ASP A 268 6.06 5.68 9.10
N ILE A 269 5.47 4.61 9.63
CA ILE A 269 4.39 4.69 10.63
C ILE A 269 4.95 5.33 11.91
N LEU A 270 6.12 4.88 12.39
CA LEU A 270 6.81 5.48 13.54
C LEU A 270 7.16 6.96 13.29
N HIS A 271 7.70 7.26 12.12
CA HIS A 271 8.05 8.63 11.73
C HIS A 271 6.83 9.55 11.71
N THR A 272 5.67 9.06 11.25
CA THR A 272 4.43 9.82 11.19
C THR A 272 3.84 10.03 12.58
N LEU A 273 3.67 8.95 13.36
CA LEU A 273 3.06 8.99 14.69
C LEU A 273 3.90 9.79 15.71
N SER A 274 5.23 9.77 15.62
CA SER A 274 6.10 10.52 16.54
C SER A 274 5.91 12.05 16.46
N LYS A 275 5.37 12.55 15.35
CA LYS A 275 5.03 13.97 15.12
C LYS A 275 3.62 14.35 15.59
N LEU A 276 2.84 13.38 16.06
CA LEU A 276 1.41 13.52 16.40
C LEU A 276 1.15 13.46 17.91
N LYS A 277 2.16 13.73 18.75
CA LYS A 277 2.05 13.74 20.23
C LYS A 277 0.90 14.58 20.77
N ARG A 278 0.54 15.66 20.06
CA ARG A 278 -0.62 16.53 20.38
C ARG A 278 -1.98 15.81 20.41
N PHE A 279 -2.07 14.61 19.84
CA PHE A 279 -3.25 13.76 19.83
C PHE A 279 -3.14 12.59 20.84
N ASN A 280 -2.41 12.77 21.95
CA ASN A 280 -2.17 11.74 22.96
C ASN A 280 -1.54 10.45 22.41
N VAL A 281 -0.65 10.62 21.42
CA VAL A 281 0.14 9.55 20.82
C VAL A 281 1.47 9.41 21.55
N MET A 282 1.75 8.21 22.04
CA MET A 282 3.04 7.82 22.59
C MET A 282 3.70 6.79 21.68
N THR A 283 4.90 7.08 21.21
CA THR A 283 5.71 6.16 20.41
C THR A 283 6.87 5.63 21.23
N PHE A 284 7.10 4.32 21.19
CA PHE A 284 8.23 3.64 21.81
C PHE A 284 8.99 2.87 20.74
N GLN A 285 10.21 3.33 20.45
CA GLN A 285 11.16 2.58 19.63
C GLN A 285 11.84 1.56 20.54
N ALA A 286 11.45 0.30 20.42
CA ALA A 286 12.00 -0.77 21.22
C ALA A 286 13.36 -1.23 20.67
N GLU A 287 14.05 -2.05 21.47
CA GLU A 287 15.30 -2.71 21.15
C GLU A 287 15.15 -3.83 20.11
N ASP A 288 13.97 -4.49 20.07
CA ASP A 288 13.62 -5.54 19.12
C ASP A 288 12.09 -5.67 18.94
N GLU A 289 11.65 -6.56 18.06
CA GLU A 289 10.23 -6.79 17.79
C GLU A 289 9.46 -7.43 18.96
N ILE A 290 10.12 -8.20 19.83
CA ILE A 290 9.49 -8.86 20.99
C ILE A 290 9.13 -7.79 22.03
N ALA A 291 10.09 -6.95 22.40
CA ALA A 291 9.90 -5.81 23.30
C ALA A 291 8.88 -4.80 22.74
N ALA A 292 8.89 -4.57 21.43
CA ALA A 292 7.89 -3.72 20.77
C ALA A 292 6.46 -4.27 20.91
N ALA A 293 6.24 -5.57 20.70
CA ALA A 293 4.90 -6.15 20.88
C ALA A 293 4.53 -6.25 22.37
N GLY A 294 5.47 -6.61 23.23
CA GLY A 294 5.24 -6.74 24.68
C GLY A 294 4.83 -5.40 25.30
N SER A 295 5.50 -4.31 24.93
CA SER A 295 5.14 -2.96 25.36
C SER A 295 3.77 -2.51 24.85
N ALA A 296 3.41 -2.84 23.60
CA ALA A 296 2.09 -2.55 23.05
C ALA A 296 0.98 -3.32 23.79
N LEU A 297 1.17 -4.61 24.08
CA LEU A 297 0.23 -5.41 24.87
C LEU A 297 0.13 -4.89 26.31
N GLY A 298 1.25 -4.51 26.94
CA GLY A 298 1.26 -3.91 28.27
C GLY A 298 0.53 -2.57 28.32
N ALA A 299 0.65 -1.75 27.27
CA ALA A 299 -0.12 -0.51 27.15
C ALA A 299 -1.63 -0.77 27.02
N SER A 300 -2.01 -1.83 26.29
CA SER A 300 -3.40 -2.30 26.24
C SER A 300 -3.90 -2.75 27.62
N PHE A 301 -3.11 -3.51 28.36
CA PHE A 301 -3.47 -3.82 29.75
C PHE A 301 -3.70 -2.56 30.60
N ALA A 302 -2.92 -1.50 30.38
CA ALA A 302 -3.05 -0.21 31.06
C ALA A 302 -4.18 0.71 30.53
N GLY A 303 -5.10 0.21 29.69
CA GLY A 303 -6.25 0.98 29.21
C GLY A 303 -5.96 1.91 28.03
N ARG A 304 -4.91 1.65 27.25
CA ARG A 304 -4.58 2.42 26.03
C ARG A 304 -4.84 1.59 24.78
N LEU A 305 -4.94 2.25 23.63
CA LEU A 305 -4.88 1.53 22.35
C LEU A 305 -3.44 1.08 22.09
N GLY A 306 -3.17 -0.21 22.33
CA GLY A 306 -1.89 -0.85 22.03
C GLY A 306 -1.76 -1.18 20.55
N VAL A 307 -0.75 -0.61 19.89
CA VAL A 307 -0.47 -0.85 18.47
C VAL A 307 0.99 -1.24 18.27
N THR A 308 1.23 -2.23 17.42
CA THR A 308 2.57 -2.56 16.92
C THR A 308 2.54 -2.68 15.39
N ALA A 309 3.65 -2.34 14.73
CA ALA A 309 3.80 -2.54 13.29
C ALA A 309 5.11 -3.25 12.98
N SER A 310 5.12 -4.04 11.91
CA SER A 310 6.31 -4.70 11.40
C SER A 310 6.12 -5.16 9.94
N SER A 311 6.96 -6.08 9.51
CA SER A 311 6.87 -6.84 8.27
C SER A 311 7.22 -8.30 8.56
N GLY A 312 7.13 -9.21 7.59
CA GLY A 312 7.28 -10.66 7.74
C GLY A 312 8.23 -11.15 8.85
N PRO A 313 9.54 -10.81 8.83
CA PRO A 313 10.49 -11.26 9.85
C PRO A 313 10.13 -10.85 11.28
N GLY A 314 9.67 -9.61 11.44
CA GLY A 314 9.32 -9.09 12.74
C GLY A 314 7.95 -9.58 13.22
N ILE A 315 7.01 -9.88 12.32
CA ILE A 315 5.77 -10.57 12.67
C ILE A 315 6.06 -11.98 13.20
N ALA A 316 7.00 -12.70 12.58
CA ALA A 316 7.43 -14.00 13.09
C ALA A 316 7.92 -13.90 14.55
N LEU A 317 8.78 -12.93 14.87
CA LEU A 317 9.26 -12.68 16.24
C LEU A 317 8.15 -12.28 17.22
N LYS A 318 7.11 -11.59 16.75
CA LYS A 318 5.97 -11.15 17.59
C LYS A 318 4.96 -12.26 17.90
N SER A 319 5.06 -13.42 17.25
CA SER A 319 4.03 -14.46 17.29
C SER A 319 3.73 -14.97 18.70
N GLU A 320 4.74 -15.07 19.57
CA GLU A 320 4.54 -15.45 20.98
C GLU A 320 3.71 -14.41 21.74
N THR A 321 4.06 -13.12 21.63
CA THR A 321 3.31 -12.04 22.28
C THR A 321 1.90 -11.90 21.73
N ILE A 322 1.69 -12.14 20.43
CA ILE A 322 0.36 -12.14 19.83
C ILE A 322 -0.46 -13.32 20.37
N SER A 323 0.15 -14.50 20.55
CA SER A 323 -0.49 -15.64 21.23
C SER A 323 -0.91 -15.26 22.66
N LEU A 324 -0.04 -14.56 23.40
CA LEU A 324 -0.37 -14.02 24.73
C LEU A 324 -1.52 -13.00 24.68
N ALA A 325 -1.60 -12.16 23.65
CA ALA A 325 -2.70 -11.21 23.47
C ALA A 325 -4.05 -11.92 23.24
N VAL A 326 -4.06 -13.01 22.47
CA VAL A 326 -5.25 -13.88 22.32
C VAL A 326 -5.64 -14.48 23.67
N MET A 327 -4.65 -15.00 24.42
CA MET A 327 -4.88 -15.66 25.70
C MET A 327 -5.32 -14.72 26.83
N THR A 328 -4.86 -13.48 26.80
CA THR A 328 -5.24 -12.42 27.75
C THR A 328 -6.49 -11.66 27.31
N GLU A 329 -6.92 -11.86 26.06
CA GLU A 329 -8.07 -11.20 25.44
C GLU A 329 -8.01 -9.68 25.62
N LEU A 330 -6.87 -9.10 25.23
CA LEU A 330 -6.64 -7.67 25.26
C LEU A 330 -6.72 -7.09 23.84
N PRO A 331 -7.28 -5.87 23.68
CA PRO A 331 -7.35 -5.21 22.38
C PRO A 331 -5.94 -4.82 21.90
N MET A 332 -5.55 -5.27 20.71
CA MET A 332 -4.26 -4.90 20.14
C MET A 332 -4.35 -4.84 18.62
N VAL A 333 -3.82 -3.79 18.00
CA VAL A 333 -3.73 -3.71 16.54
C VAL A 333 -2.32 -4.08 16.10
N ILE A 334 -2.21 -5.09 15.23
CA ILE A 334 -0.94 -5.56 14.66
C ILE A 334 -0.94 -5.21 13.18
N VAL A 335 -0.05 -4.31 12.78
CA VAL A 335 0.09 -3.91 11.38
C VAL A 335 1.22 -4.72 10.75
N ASP A 336 0.89 -5.50 9.74
CA ASP A 336 1.87 -6.21 8.91
C ASP A 336 1.96 -5.51 7.55
N VAL A 337 3.07 -4.78 7.35
CA VAL A 337 3.41 -4.17 6.08
C VAL A 337 4.23 -5.18 5.29
N GLN A 338 3.54 -6.07 4.59
CA GLN A 338 4.14 -7.21 3.91
C GLN A 338 5.19 -6.78 2.88
N ARG A 339 6.27 -7.56 2.78
CA ARG A 339 7.35 -7.38 1.81
C ARG A 339 7.87 -8.73 1.35
N ALA A 340 8.63 -8.76 0.27
CA ALA A 340 9.14 -10.00 -0.31
C ALA A 340 10.02 -10.78 0.67
N GLY A 341 9.66 -12.04 0.92
CA GLY A 341 10.38 -12.99 1.76
C GLY A 341 11.12 -14.05 0.93
N PRO A 342 11.48 -15.22 1.52
CA PRO A 342 11.49 -15.52 2.96
C PRO A 342 12.70 -14.91 3.68
N SER A 343 12.74 -15.02 5.02
CA SER A 343 13.83 -14.45 5.86
C SER A 343 13.98 -12.94 5.59
N THR A 344 15.19 -12.41 5.40
CA THR A 344 15.38 -10.99 5.03
C THR A 344 14.67 -10.63 3.73
N GLY A 345 14.66 -11.56 2.77
CA GLY A 345 14.04 -11.43 1.45
C GLY A 345 14.55 -10.20 0.68
N MET A 346 13.63 -9.44 0.08
CA MET A 346 13.91 -8.18 -0.61
C MET A 346 13.17 -7.03 0.11
N PRO A 347 13.81 -6.34 1.07
CA PRO A 347 13.13 -5.39 1.96
C PRO A 347 12.38 -4.24 1.29
N THR A 348 12.78 -3.86 0.08
CA THR A 348 12.19 -2.76 -0.69
C THR A 348 11.16 -3.21 -1.73
N LYS A 349 10.86 -4.52 -1.79
CA LYS A 349 9.95 -5.11 -2.79
C LYS A 349 8.66 -5.59 -2.15
N THR A 350 7.56 -5.37 -2.86
CA THR A 350 6.21 -5.75 -2.40
C THR A 350 5.97 -7.25 -2.59
N GLU A 351 5.22 -7.85 -1.68
CA GLU A 351 4.73 -9.23 -1.75
C GLU A 351 3.56 -9.40 -0.79
N GLN A 352 2.74 -10.44 -0.98
CA GLN A 352 1.60 -10.76 -0.11
C GLN A 352 1.69 -12.19 0.41
N ALA A 353 2.86 -12.56 0.92
CA ALA A 353 3.17 -13.94 1.30
C ALA A 353 3.01 -14.23 2.80
N ASP A 354 2.47 -13.31 3.59
CA ASP A 354 2.36 -13.46 5.05
C ASP A 354 0.94 -13.85 5.52
N LEU A 355 -0.04 -14.02 4.62
CA LEU A 355 -1.44 -14.34 4.99
C LEU A 355 -1.56 -15.58 5.88
N LEU A 356 -0.90 -16.69 5.51
CA LEU A 356 -0.95 -17.91 6.33
C LEU A 356 -0.22 -17.74 7.67
N MET A 357 0.83 -16.92 7.74
CA MET A 357 1.48 -16.59 9.01
C MET A 357 0.58 -15.69 9.88
N ALA A 358 -0.13 -14.75 9.28
CA ALA A 358 -1.13 -13.93 9.95
C ALA A 358 -2.29 -14.78 10.48
N LEU A 359 -2.67 -15.89 9.82
CA LEU A 359 -3.77 -16.79 10.23
C LEU A 359 -3.36 -17.96 11.13
N PHE A 360 -2.17 -18.52 10.96
CA PHE A 360 -1.71 -19.72 11.67
C PHE A 360 -0.30 -19.63 12.29
N GLY A 361 0.34 -18.45 12.34
CA GLY A 361 1.72 -18.30 12.82
C GLY A 361 1.92 -18.42 14.34
N ARG A 362 0.87 -18.63 15.14
CA ARG A 362 0.93 -18.78 16.60
C ARG A 362 0.83 -20.24 17.00
N HIS A 363 1.28 -20.58 18.21
CA HIS A 363 1.14 -21.93 18.77
C HIS A 363 -0.26 -22.15 19.35
N GLY A 364 -0.80 -23.37 19.22
CA GLY A 364 -2.14 -23.73 19.70
C GLY A 364 -3.28 -23.11 18.89
N GLU A 365 -4.52 -23.33 19.35
CA GLU A 365 -5.73 -22.72 18.77
C GLU A 365 -5.83 -21.25 19.21
N ALA A 366 -5.18 -20.38 18.43
CA ALA A 366 -5.06 -18.95 18.71
C ALA A 366 -5.60 -18.10 17.54
N PRO A 367 -6.93 -18.05 17.35
CA PRO A 367 -7.56 -17.35 16.23
C PRO A 367 -7.51 -15.83 16.43
N VAL A 368 -7.40 -15.11 15.31
CA VAL A 368 -7.33 -13.64 15.28
C VAL A 368 -8.11 -13.10 14.09
N PRO A 369 -8.87 -12.00 14.23
CA PRO A 369 -9.43 -11.31 13.06
C PRO A 369 -8.32 -10.71 12.19
N VAL A 370 -8.54 -10.71 10.89
CA VAL A 370 -7.58 -10.22 9.88
C VAL A 370 -8.33 -9.42 8.81
N ILE A 371 -7.91 -8.16 8.63
CA ILE A 371 -8.39 -7.24 7.60
C ILE A 371 -7.23 -6.85 6.68
N ALA A 372 -7.48 -6.70 5.39
CA ALA A 372 -6.49 -6.30 4.38
C ALA A 372 -6.92 -5.02 3.66
N ALA A 373 -6.03 -4.02 3.62
CA ALA A 373 -6.28 -2.76 2.93
C ALA A 373 -6.17 -2.94 1.40
N GLN A 374 -7.06 -2.30 0.63
CA GLN A 374 -7.09 -2.47 -0.84
C GLN A 374 -6.35 -1.37 -1.63
N SER A 375 -6.14 -0.20 -1.01
CA SER A 375 -5.51 0.96 -1.64
C SER A 375 -4.75 1.80 -0.60
N PRO A 376 -3.87 2.74 -1.02
CA PRO A 376 -3.21 3.65 -0.08
C PRO A 376 -4.19 4.40 0.81
N SER A 377 -5.29 4.96 0.29
CA SER A 377 -6.27 5.67 1.13
C SER A 377 -7.07 4.74 2.02
N ASP A 378 -7.40 3.54 1.55
CA ASP A 378 -8.15 2.54 2.33
C ASP A 378 -7.39 2.02 3.55
N CYS A 379 -6.06 2.18 3.59
CA CYS A 379 -5.28 1.95 4.82
C CYS A 379 -5.80 2.75 6.02
N PHE A 380 -6.38 3.93 5.80
CA PHE A 380 -7.06 4.71 6.86
C PHE A 380 -8.28 3.96 7.40
N THR A 381 -9.19 3.54 6.51
CA THR A 381 -10.43 2.87 6.87
C THR A 381 -10.16 1.52 7.54
N ALA A 382 -9.22 0.75 7.00
CA ALA A 382 -8.82 -0.54 7.56
C ALA A 382 -8.28 -0.40 9.00
N ALA A 383 -7.49 0.64 9.28
CA ALA A 383 -7.00 0.91 10.63
C ALA A 383 -8.13 1.31 11.61
N VAL A 384 -9.11 2.08 11.15
CA VAL A 384 -10.28 2.46 11.96
C VAL A 384 -11.14 1.22 12.27
N GLU A 385 -11.45 0.41 11.27
CA GLU A 385 -12.23 -0.82 11.44
C GLU A 385 -11.51 -1.84 12.34
N ALA A 386 -10.21 -2.05 12.14
CA ALA A 386 -9.43 -2.95 12.97
C ALA A 386 -9.39 -2.51 14.43
N THR A 387 -9.24 -1.20 14.67
CA THR A 387 -9.27 -0.64 16.03
C THR A 387 -10.62 -0.84 16.69
N ARG A 388 -11.71 -0.58 15.94
CA ARG A 388 -13.07 -0.80 16.42
C ARG A 388 -13.29 -2.25 16.82
N VAL A 389 -12.92 -3.21 15.97
CA VAL A 389 -13.04 -4.64 16.27
C VAL A 389 -12.15 -5.05 17.44
N ALA A 390 -10.90 -4.59 17.48
CA ALA A 390 -9.98 -4.92 18.56
C ALA A 390 -10.56 -4.50 19.91
N LEU A 391 -11.10 -3.28 19.99
CA LEU A 391 -11.74 -2.75 21.18
C LEU A 391 -13.05 -3.49 21.48
N GLU A 392 -14.04 -3.51 20.58
CA GLU A 392 -15.35 -4.12 20.83
C GLU A 392 -15.27 -5.61 21.22
N TYR A 393 -14.40 -6.40 20.57
CA TYR A 393 -14.32 -7.85 20.80
C TYR A 393 -13.21 -8.27 21.77
N ARG A 394 -12.35 -7.33 22.20
CA ARG A 394 -11.20 -7.59 23.09
C ARG A 394 -10.31 -8.71 22.56
N THR A 395 -9.75 -8.46 21.38
CA THR A 395 -8.89 -9.41 20.69
C THR A 395 -7.78 -8.67 19.93
N PRO A 396 -6.60 -9.28 19.74
CA PRO A 396 -5.66 -8.79 18.74
C PRO A 396 -6.26 -8.88 17.33
N VAL A 397 -6.04 -7.87 16.50
CA VAL A 397 -6.50 -7.79 15.10
C VAL A 397 -5.31 -7.46 14.19
N PHE A 398 -5.15 -8.25 13.12
CA PHE A 398 -4.17 -7.96 12.08
C PHE A 398 -4.72 -7.00 11.03
N VAL A 399 -3.92 -5.99 10.68
CA VAL A 399 -4.10 -5.16 9.50
C VAL A 399 -3.00 -5.52 8.51
N LEU A 400 -3.37 -6.18 7.42
CA LEU A 400 -2.47 -6.51 6.33
C LEU A 400 -2.45 -5.35 5.32
N THR A 401 -1.26 -4.85 5.07
CA THR A 401 -0.93 -3.99 3.94
C THR A 401 0.33 -4.56 3.28
N ASP A 402 0.92 -3.85 2.32
CA ASP A 402 2.15 -4.29 1.67
C ASP A 402 2.99 -3.10 1.19
N GLY A 403 4.23 -3.38 0.80
CA GLY A 403 5.17 -2.36 0.33
C GLY A 403 4.67 -1.54 -0.86
N TYR A 404 3.71 -2.05 -1.64
CA TYR A 404 3.12 -1.30 -2.74
C TYR A 404 2.12 -0.26 -2.24
N LEU A 405 1.21 -0.62 -1.33
CA LEU A 405 0.28 0.36 -0.73
C LEU A 405 0.98 1.34 0.20
N ALA A 406 1.94 0.85 1.00
CA ALA A 406 2.66 1.64 1.99
C ALA A 406 3.35 2.86 1.39
N ASN A 407 3.97 2.66 0.22
CA ASN A 407 4.75 3.67 -0.49
C ASN A 407 3.96 4.38 -1.61
N GLY A 408 2.97 3.70 -2.20
CA GLY A 408 2.11 4.28 -3.23
C GLY A 408 1.23 5.40 -2.67
N ALA A 409 0.85 6.34 -3.53
CA ALA A 409 -0.03 7.44 -3.19
C ALA A 409 -1.16 7.61 -4.22
N GLU A 410 -2.30 8.09 -3.75
CA GLU A 410 -3.48 8.42 -4.55
C GLU A 410 -4.19 9.66 -3.99
N PRO A 411 -5.13 10.29 -4.72
CA PRO A 411 -5.99 11.32 -4.15
C PRO A 411 -6.89 10.73 -3.09
N TRP A 412 -6.87 11.31 -1.90
CA TRP A 412 -7.75 10.92 -0.82
C TRP A 412 -8.74 12.03 -0.49
N ARG A 413 -10.02 11.71 -0.65
CA ARG A 413 -11.12 12.53 -0.14
C ARG A 413 -11.09 12.47 1.38
N VAL A 414 -10.73 13.58 2.01
CA VAL A 414 -10.62 13.66 3.47
C VAL A 414 -12.01 13.41 4.08
N PRO A 415 -12.18 12.37 4.91
CA PRO A 415 -13.47 12.05 5.51
C PRO A 415 -13.87 13.12 6.51
N LEU A 416 -15.18 13.36 6.63
CA LEU A 416 -15.70 14.21 7.69
C LEU A 416 -15.65 13.43 9.00
N LEU A 417 -15.12 14.05 10.05
CA LEU A 417 -14.98 13.38 11.34
C LEU A 417 -16.34 12.93 11.90
N ASP A 418 -17.40 13.68 11.64
CA ASP A 418 -18.76 13.35 12.12
C ASP A 418 -19.36 12.12 11.42
N GLU A 419 -18.86 11.76 10.22
CA GLU A 419 -19.27 10.54 9.50
C GLU A 419 -18.60 9.27 10.07
N ILE A 420 -17.56 9.42 10.90
CA ILE A 420 -16.85 8.30 11.51
C ILE A 420 -17.52 7.97 12.86
N PRO A 421 -18.08 6.75 13.03
CA PRO A 421 -18.75 6.36 14.27
C PRO A 421 -17.85 6.50 15.50
N ALA A 422 -18.45 6.81 16.64
CA ALA A 422 -17.77 6.72 17.93
C ALA A 422 -17.42 5.25 18.21
N ILE A 423 -16.31 5.03 18.92
CA ILE A 423 -15.90 3.70 19.36
C ILE A 423 -16.02 3.70 20.88
N ASP A 424 -16.80 2.81 21.46
CA ASP A 424 -16.88 2.74 22.92
C ASP A 424 -15.84 1.74 23.44
N PRO A 425 -14.81 2.17 24.18
CA PRO A 425 -13.90 1.24 24.83
C PRO A 425 -14.60 0.43 25.93
N ASN A 426 -15.78 0.81 26.42
CA ASN A 426 -16.59 0.09 27.42
C ASN A 426 -15.76 -0.45 28.60
N PHE A 427 -15.00 0.44 29.25
CA PHE A 427 -14.19 0.07 30.41
C PHE A 427 -15.07 -0.32 31.59
N THR A 428 -14.69 -1.39 32.27
CA THR A 428 -15.39 -1.83 33.47
C THR A 428 -14.95 -0.98 34.66
N THR A 429 -15.91 -0.39 35.36
CA THR A 429 -15.67 0.50 36.51
C THR A 429 -16.17 -0.06 37.84
N GLU A 430 -17.00 -1.11 37.83
CA GLU A 430 -17.62 -1.71 39.02
C GLU A 430 -17.62 -3.25 38.93
N PRO A 431 -17.62 -3.97 40.07
CA PRO A 431 -17.70 -5.43 40.09
C PRO A 431 -18.97 -5.94 39.40
N ASN A 432 -18.87 -7.08 38.72
CA ASN A 432 -19.93 -7.65 37.88
C ASN A 432 -20.42 -9.04 38.36
N GLY A 433 -19.87 -9.56 39.45
CA GLY A 433 -20.30 -10.79 40.09
C GLY A 433 -21.44 -10.57 41.07
N GLU A 434 -22.30 -11.58 41.21
CA GLU A 434 -23.46 -11.55 42.13
C GLU A 434 -23.07 -11.35 43.60
N LYS A 435 -21.83 -11.68 43.97
CA LYS A 435 -21.32 -11.54 45.35
C LYS A 435 -20.56 -10.22 45.56
N GLY A 436 -20.62 -9.30 44.60
CA GLY A 436 -19.84 -8.06 44.61
C GLY A 436 -18.36 -8.27 44.27
N ASP A 437 -17.99 -9.44 43.74
CA ASP A 437 -16.68 -9.76 43.23
C ASP A 437 -16.54 -9.40 41.74
N PHE A 438 -15.31 -9.18 41.28
CA PHE A 438 -15.04 -8.97 39.86
C PHE A 438 -14.71 -10.29 39.16
N LEU A 439 -15.47 -10.62 38.12
CA LEU A 439 -15.28 -11.77 37.24
C LEU A 439 -14.65 -11.30 35.92
N PRO A 440 -13.30 -11.36 35.78
CA PRO A 440 -12.58 -10.79 34.65
C PRO A 440 -12.83 -11.50 33.32
N TYR A 441 -13.51 -12.64 33.32
CA TYR A 441 -13.91 -13.39 32.13
C TYR A 441 -15.44 -13.59 32.05
N LEU A 442 -16.25 -12.84 32.81
CA LEU A 442 -17.70 -12.83 32.59
C LEU A 442 -18.02 -12.11 31.27
N ARG A 443 -18.31 -12.89 30.23
CA ARG A 443 -18.36 -12.41 28.85
C ARG A 443 -19.66 -11.69 28.52
N ASP A 444 -19.53 -10.74 27.60
CA ASP A 444 -20.66 -10.18 26.87
C ASP A 444 -21.30 -11.25 25.94
N GLU A 445 -22.63 -11.36 25.97
CA GLU A 445 -23.35 -12.41 25.24
C GLU A 445 -23.34 -12.22 23.73
N GLU A 446 -23.12 -11.00 23.23
CA GLU A 446 -23.10 -10.73 21.80
C GLU A 446 -21.70 -10.93 21.23
N THR A 447 -20.69 -10.31 21.82
CA THR A 447 -19.31 -10.24 21.32
C THR A 447 -18.40 -11.33 21.88
N LEU A 448 -18.77 -11.96 23.00
CA LEU A 448 -17.87 -12.78 23.84
C LEU A 448 -16.68 -12.01 24.41
N ALA A 449 -16.67 -10.69 24.32
CA ALA A 449 -15.65 -9.85 24.92
C ALA A 449 -15.64 -10.03 26.44
N ARG A 450 -14.43 -10.03 27.00
CA ARG A 450 -14.27 -9.98 28.45
C ARG A 450 -14.35 -8.53 28.96
N PRO A 451 -14.71 -8.31 30.23
CA PRO A 451 -14.61 -7.02 30.88
C PRO A 451 -13.17 -6.48 30.84
N TRP A 452 -12.99 -5.21 30.53
CA TRP A 452 -11.68 -4.56 30.50
C TRP A 452 -11.59 -3.53 31.62
N ALA A 453 -11.00 -3.95 32.73
CA ALA A 453 -10.76 -3.12 33.89
C ALA A 453 -9.33 -2.56 33.83
N VAL A 454 -9.20 -1.24 34.00
CA VAL A 454 -7.89 -0.57 34.02
C VAL A 454 -7.22 -0.81 35.38
N PRO A 455 -5.92 -1.14 35.43
CA PRO A 455 -5.19 -1.28 36.68
C PRO A 455 -5.29 -0.02 37.55
N GLY A 456 -5.56 -0.21 38.83
CA GLY A 456 -5.79 0.87 39.80
C GLY A 456 -7.27 1.21 40.05
N THR A 457 -8.21 0.62 39.31
CA THR A 457 -9.64 0.74 39.61
C THR A 457 -10.01 -0.09 40.85
N PRO A 458 -10.55 0.54 41.92
CA PRO A 458 -10.88 -0.17 43.16
C PRO A 458 -11.89 -1.31 42.98
N GLY A 459 -11.64 -2.46 43.60
CA GLY A 459 -12.57 -3.61 43.59
C GLY A 459 -12.52 -4.46 42.32
N LEU A 460 -11.66 -4.11 41.35
CA LEU A 460 -11.48 -4.86 40.09
C LEU A 460 -10.12 -5.55 40.00
N GLU A 461 -9.52 -5.87 41.14
CA GLU A 461 -8.22 -6.54 41.20
C GLU A 461 -8.31 -7.91 40.51
N HIS A 462 -7.47 -8.12 39.48
CA HIS A 462 -7.47 -9.36 38.72
C HIS A 462 -6.08 -9.67 38.17
N ARG A 463 -5.88 -10.92 37.75
CA ARG A 463 -4.62 -11.41 37.17
C ARG A 463 -4.83 -11.82 35.72
N LEU A 464 -3.95 -11.35 34.85
CA LEU A 464 -3.83 -11.80 33.46
C LEU A 464 -2.45 -12.41 33.25
N GLY A 465 -2.40 -13.45 32.43
CA GLY A 465 -1.18 -14.18 32.08
C GLY A 465 -1.43 -15.22 30.99
N GLY A 466 -0.41 -15.98 30.61
CA GLY A 466 -0.48 -16.95 29.51
C GLY A 466 -1.00 -18.34 29.86
N ILE A 467 -1.15 -18.69 31.14
CA ILE A 467 -1.63 -20.00 31.59
C ILE A 467 -3.15 -20.06 31.47
N GLU A 468 -3.71 -21.22 31.07
CA GLU A 468 -5.16 -21.45 30.94
C GLU A 468 -5.93 -21.05 32.21
N LYS A 469 -7.12 -20.48 32.00
CA LYS A 469 -7.91 -19.86 33.08
C LYS A 469 -9.33 -20.36 33.11
N ASP A 470 -9.87 -20.41 34.32
CA ASP A 470 -11.30 -20.60 34.56
C ASP A 470 -12.10 -19.54 33.80
N SER A 471 -13.15 -19.99 33.12
CA SER A 471 -13.91 -19.21 32.15
C SER A 471 -14.66 -18.01 32.71
N ARG A 472 -14.69 -17.83 34.04
CA ARG A 472 -15.34 -16.68 34.70
C ARG A 472 -14.39 -15.92 35.61
N THR A 473 -13.73 -16.63 36.53
CA THR A 473 -12.93 -16.02 37.60
C THR A 473 -11.54 -15.58 37.14
N GLY A 474 -11.03 -16.14 36.04
CA GLY A 474 -9.67 -15.86 35.57
C GLY A 474 -8.55 -16.50 36.40
N ASN A 475 -8.89 -17.35 37.38
CA ASN A 475 -7.91 -18.15 38.10
C ASN A 475 -7.34 -19.24 37.20
N ILE A 476 -6.12 -19.71 37.50
CA ILE A 476 -5.50 -20.81 36.75
C ILE A 476 -6.40 -22.05 36.80
N SER A 477 -6.65 -22.65 35.63
CA SER A 477 -7.41 -23.88 35.51
C SER A 477 -6.69 -24.86 34.58
N TYR A 478 -6.61 -26.12 35.02
CA TYR A 478 -6.12 -27.24 34.22
C TYR A 478 -7.25 -28.24 33.92
N ASP A 479 -8.50 -27.86 34.18
CA ASP A 479 -9.65 -28.70 33.92
C ASP A 479 -9.86 -28.87 32.41
N PRO A 480 -9.94 -30.12 31.90
CA PRO A 480 -10.08 -30.37 30.47
C PRO A 480 -11.35 -29.78 29.85
N ALA A 481 -12.48 -29.78 30.57
CA ALA A 481 -13.73 -29.24 30.06
C ALA A 481 -13.69 -27.71 29.97
N ASN A 482 -13.06 -27.05 30.95
CA ASN A 482 -12.80 -25.62 30.89
C ASN A 482 -11.86 -25.26 29.72
N HIS A 483 -10.79 -26.03 29.50
CA HIS A 483 -9.88 -25.78 28.38
C HIS A 483 -10.59 -25.90 27.01
N ALA A 484 -11.44 -26.92 26.84
CA ALA A 484 -12.25 -27.09 25.64
C ALA A 484 -13.20 -25.90 25.45
N LEU A 485 -13.97 -25.54 26.50
CA LEU A 485 -14.87 -24.40 26.49
C LEU A 485 -14.16 -23.10 26.10
N MET A 486 -13.03 -22.79 26.74
CA MET A 486 -12.30 -21.54 26.49
C MET A 486 -11.68 -21.50 25.09
N THR A 487 -11.27 -22.66 24.56
CA THR A 487 -10.78 -22.79 23.18
C THR A 487 -11.90 -22.49 22.19
N ASP A 488 -13.05 -23.15 22.32
CA ASP A 488 -14.22 -22.92 21.49
C ASP A 488 -14.71 -21.47 21.60
N THR A 489 -14.64 -20.89 22.78
CA THR A 489 -15.09 -19.51 23.03
C THR A 489 -14.20 -18.48 22.33
N ARG A 490 -12.88 -18.67 22.33
CA ARG A 490 -11.94 -17.80 21.61
C ARG A 490 -12.15 -17.89 20.09
N GLN A 491 -12.43 -19.07 19.57
CA GLN A 491 -12.80 -19.28 18.16
C GLN A 491 -14.14 -18.62 17.81
N ALA A 492 -15.18 -18.87 18.59
CA ALA A 492 -16.51 -18.30 18.39
C ALA A 492 -16.50 -16.76 18.47
N LYS A 493 -15.61 -16.17 19.30
CA LYS A 493 -15.43 -14.71 19.35
C LYS A 493 -14.98 -14.16 17.99
N VAL A 494 -13.97 -14.77 17.37
CA VAL A 494 -13.47 -14.34 16.06
C VAL A 494 -14.52 -14.54 14.98
N GLU A 495 -15.30 -15.62 15.04
CA GLU A 495 -16.43 -15.84 14.12
C GLU A 495 -17.53 -14.78 14.27
N ARG A 496 -17.82 -14.32 15.50
CA ARG A 496 -18.83 -13.28 15.78
C ARG A 496 -18.44 -11.92 15.23
N VAL A 497 -17.15 -11.62 15.03
CA VAL A 497 -16.72 -10.44 14.27
C VAL A 497 -17.36 -10.41 12.88
N GLY A 498 -17.70 -11.59 12.31
CA GLY A 498 -18.38 -11.73 11.03
C GLY A 498 -19.73 -11.02 10.96
N ARG A 499 -20.36 -10.70 12.11
CA ARG A 499 -21.57 -9.88 12.18
C ARG A 499 -21.34 -8.42 11.74
N LEU A 500 -20.11 -7.95 11.90
CA LEU A 500 -19.67 -6.61 11.46
C LEU A 500 -19.07 -6.61 10.06
N VAL A 501 -18.78 -7.78 9.50
CA VAL A 501 -18.18 -7.92 8.17
C VAL A 501 -19.29 -7.77 7.13
N PRO A 502 -19.24 -6.74 6.27
CA PRO A 502 -20.22 -6.60 5.20
C PRO A 502 -20.19 -7.80 4.24
N PRO A 503 -21.33 -8.14 3.61
CA PRO A 503 -21.34 -9.08 2.49
C PRO A 503 -20.36 -8.66 1.40
N VAL A 504 -19.73 -9.62 0.72
CA VAL A 504 -18.89 -9.31 -0.44
C VAL A 504 -19.75 -8.76 -1.56
N GLU A 505 -19.40 -7.58 -2.05
CA GLU A 505 -20.00 -6.96 -3.23
C GLU A 505 -19.36 -7.53 -4.50
N VAL A 506 -20.19 -7.81 -5.50
CA VAL A 506 -19.76 -8.35 -6.79
C VAL A 506 -20.12 -7.37 -7.89
N ASP A 507 -19.11 -6.87 -8.58
CA ASP A 507 -19.27 -6.09 -9.80
C ASP A 507 -19.45 -7.06 -10.98
N ASP A 508 -20.70 -7.27 -11.39
CA ASP A 508 -21.09 -8.09 -12.54
C ASP A 508 -22.31 -7.48 -13.27
N PRO A 509 -22.09 -6.48 -14.15
CA PRO A 509 -23.16 -5.67 -14.72
C PRO A 509 -24.20 -6.46 -15.53
N GLY A 510 -23.84 -7.61 -16.10
CA GLY A 510 -24.74 -8.45 -16.90
C GLY A 510 -25.60 -9.40 -16.07
N ARG A 511 -25.36 -9.52 -14.77
CA ARG A 511 -25.95 -10.58 -13.94
C ARG A 511 -27.47 -10.46 -13.82
N GLU A 512 -27.98 -9.24 -13.63
CA GLU A 512 -29.43 -9.00 -13.49
C GLU A 512 -30.20 -9.28 -14.79
N SER A 513 -29.56 -9.10 -15.95
CA SER A 513 -30.15 -9.36 -17.27
C SER A 513 -29.95 -10.80 -17.77
N GLY A 514 -29.44 -11.72 -16.93
CA GLY A 514 -29.16 -13.10 -17.31
C GLY A 514 -27.94 -13.27 -18.24
N GLU A 515 -27.16 -12.19 -18.41
CA GLU A 515 -26.00 -12.10 -19.28
C GLU A 515 -24.67 -12.00 -18.49
N GLY A 516 -24.70 -12.40 -17.22
CA GLY A 516 -23.59 -12.30 -16.28
C GLY A 516 -22.33 -13.04 -16.73
N ALA A 517 -21.22 -12.69 -16.12
CA ALA A 517 -19.97 -13.39 -16.39
C ALA A 517 -19.98 -14.82 -15.85
N ARG A 518 -19.28 -15.73 -16.53
CA ARG A 518 -19.03 -17.10 -16.02
C ARG A 518 -17.77 -17.18 -15.15
N VAL A 519 -16.88 -16.20 -15.26
CA VAL A 519 -15.59 -16.13 -14.54
C VAL A 519 -15.60 -14.97 -13.56
N LEU A 520 -15.27 -15.24 -12.30
CA LEU A 520 -15.07 -14.26 -11.24
C LEU A 520 -13.60 -14.06 -10.95
N VAL A 521 -13.13 -12.82 -10.99
CA VAL A 521 -11.85 -12.42 -10.40
C VAL A 521 -12.09 -12.01 -8.95
N LEU A 522 -11.44 -12.71 -8.00
CA LEU A 522 -11.53 -12.39 -6.57
C LEU A 522 -10.17 -11.96 -6.02
N GLY A 523 -10.01 -10.66 -5.78
CA GLY A 523 -8.78 -10.10 -5.21
C GLY A 523 -8.81 -9.95 -3.69
N TRP A 524 -7.65 -9.66 -3.11
CA TRP A 524 -7.47 -9.19 -1.73
C TRP A 524 -6.22 -8.29 -1.62
N GLY A 525 -6.20 -7.39 -0.64
CA GLY A 525 -5.08 -6.47 -0.45
C GLY A 525 -4.82 -5.58 -1.68
N SER A 526 -3.55 -5.26 -1.95
CA SER A 526 -3.14 -4.44 -3.11
C SER A 526 -3.48 -4.98 -4.50
N THR A 527 -3.92 -6.25 -4.63
CA THR A 527 -4.32 -6.80 -5.93
C THR A 527 -5.59 -6.17 -6.46
N TYR A 528 -6.35 -5.43 -5.63
CA TYR A 528 -7.54 -4.69 -6.03
C TYR A 528 -7.32 -3.86 -7.28
N GLY A 529 -6.28 -3.03 -7.26
CA GLY A 529 -6.03 -2.07 -8.33
C GLY A 529 -5.73 -2.74 -9.67
N PRO A 530 -4.72 -3.63 -9.74
CA PRO A 530 -4.43 -4.40 -10.95
C PRO A 530 -5.59 -5.28 -11.42
N ALA A 531 -6.31 -5.94 -10.52
CA ALA A 531 -7.44 -6.79 -10.87
C ALA A 531 -8.58 -5.97 -11.49
N LEU A 532 -9.01 -4.89 -10.84
CA LEU A 532 -10.07 -4.03 -11.35
C LEU A 532 -9.67 -3.36 -12.67
N ALA A 533 -8.42 -2.90 -12.81
CA ALA A 533 -7.92 -2.32 -14.06
C ALA A 533 -7.97 -3.33 -15.21
N THR A 534 -7.56 -4.57 -14.96
CA THR A 534 -7.61 -5.68 -15.93
C THR A 534 -9.06 -5.97 -16.35
N VAL A 535 -9.96 -6.13 -15.38
CA VAL A 535 -11.38 -6.40 -15.63
C VAL A 535 -12.03 -5.27 -16.43
N ARG A 536 -11.82 -4.01 -16.05
CA ARG A 536 -12.34 -2.84 -16.80
C ARG A 536 -11.81 -2.82 -18.23
N ARG A 537 -10.54 -3.16 -18.45
CA ARG A 537 -9.94 -3.20 -19.79
C ARG A 537 -10.52 -4.32 -20.66
N MET A 538 -10.63 -5.53 -20.11
CA MET A 538 -11.24 -6.67 -20.81
C MET A 538 -12.71 -6.41 -21.18
N ARG A 539 -13.47 -5.79 -20.28
CA ARG A 539 -14.88 -5.40 -20.55
C ARG A 539 -15.00 -4.38 -21.68
N LYS A 540 -14.06 -3.43 -21.81
CA LYS A 540 -14.01 -2.50 -22.96
C LYS A 540 -13.79 -3.22 -24.29
N GLN A 541 -13.22 -4.43 -24.27
CA GLN A 541 -13.05 -5.30 -25.44
C GLN A 541 -14.25 -6.25 -25.65
N GLY A 542 -15.31 -6.13 -24.85
CA GLY A 542 -16.50 -6.98 -24.93
C GLY A 542 -16.39 -8.31 -24.18
N ILE A 543 -15.31 -8.56 -23.43
CA ILE A 543 -15.14 -9.80 -22.67
C ILE A 543 -15.90 -9.71 -21.33
N LYS A 544 -16.74 -10.71 -21.06
CA LYS A 544 -17.54 -10.80 -19.83
C LYS A 544 -16.74 -11.43 -18.69
N VAL A 545 -16.41 -10.64 -17.68
CA VAL A 545 -15.73 -11.11 -16.47
C VAL A 545 -16.25 -10.35 -15.24
N ALA A 546 -16.50 -11.03 -14.13
CA ALA A 546 -16.95 -10.44 -12.87
C ALA A 546 -15.75 -10.11 -11.97
N HIS A 547 -15.94 -9.17 -11.05
CA HIS A 547 -14.93 -8.79 -10.07
C HIS A 547 -15.52 -8.69 -8.66
N ALA A 548 -14.80 -9.21 -7.68
CA ALA A 548 -15.07 -9.01 -6.27
C ALA A 548 -13.75 -8.85 -5.51
N HIS A 549 -13.80 -8.24 -4.33
CA HIS A 549 -12.61 -7.99 -3.52
C HIS A 549 -12.87 -8.22 -2.03
N LEU A 550 -11.95 -8.91 -1.36
CA LEU A 550 -12.05 -9.18 0.07
C LEU A 550 -11.31 -8.12 0.89
N ARG A 551 -12.07 -7.41 1.74
CA ARG A 551 -11.54 -6.56 2.83
C ARG A 551 -11.19 -7.40 4.06
N TRP A 552 -12.13 -8.22 4.51
CA TRP A 552 -11.95 -9.13 5.65
C TRP A 552 -11.58 -10.52 5.15
N VAL A 553 -10.46 -11.06 5.65
CA VAL A 553 -9.98 -12.41 5.33
C VAL A 553 -10.14 -13.38 6.49
N ASN A 554 -10.28 -12.86 7.72
CA ASN A 554 -10.76 -13.64 8.86
C ASN A 554 -11.60 -12.78 9.82
N PRO A 555 -12.87 -13.15 10.07
CA PRO A 555 -13.65 -14.12 9.32
C PRO A 555 -13.92 -13.62 7.88
N PHE A 556 -14.16 -14.55 6.95
CA PHE A 556 -14.66 -14.20 5.62
C PHE A 556 -16.09 -13.66 5.67
N PRO A 557 -16.52 -12.83 4.68
CA PRO A 557 -17.91 -12.44 4.51
C PRO A 557 -18.86 -13.65 4.45
N ALA A 558 -20.02 -13.54 5.11
CA ALA A 558 -20.95 -14.66 5.27
C ALA A 558 -21.49 -15.20 3.94
N ASN A 559 -21.70 -14.34 2.93
CA ASN A 559 -22.20 -14.71 1.61
C ASN A 559 -21.12 -15.25 0.65
N LEU A 560 -19.85 -15.31 1.07
CA LEU A 560 -18.75 -15.59 0.16
C LEU A 560 -18.86 -16.98 -0.49
N GLY A 561 -19.30 -17.99 0.27
CA GLY A 561 -19.48 -19.35 -0.27
C GLY A 561 -20.49 -19.41 -1.42
N ASP A 562 -21.60 -18.69 -1.30
CA ASP A 562 -22.65 -18.65 -2.33
C ASP A 562 -22.19 -17.84 -3.55
N VAL A 563 -21.46 -16.74 -3.31
CA VAL A 563 -20.84 -15.95 -4.38
C VAL A 563 -19.87 -16.80 -5.19
N LEU A 564 -18.98 -17.56 -4.54
CA LEU A 564 -17.99 -18.39 -5.22
C LEU A 564 -18.64 -19.49 -6.07
N ARG A 565 -19.70 -20.12 -5.58
CA ARG A 565 -20.42 -21.19 -6.31
C ARG A 565 -21.26 -20.67 -7.48
N ALA A 566 -21.54 -19.38 -7.53
CA ALA A 566 -22.34 -18.78 -8.60
C ALA A 566 -21.56 -18.61 -9.91
N TYR A 567 -20.26 -18.89 -9.94
CA TYR A 567 -19.39 -18.75 -11.10
C TYR A 567 -18.77 -20.09 -11.48
N ASP A 568 -18.68 -20.37 -12.78
CA ASP A 568 -18.07 -21.58 -13.33
C ASP A 568 -16.56 -21.66 -13.00
N ARG A 569 -15.91 -20.50 -12.88
CA ARG A 569 -14.51 -20.39 -12.44
C ARG A 569 -14.26 -19.17 -11.58
N VAL A 570 -13.49 -19.35 -10.52
CA VAL A 570 -12.94 -18.25 -9.71
C VAL A 570 -11.44 -18.14 -9.95
N VAL A 571 -10.95 -16.97 -10.32
CA VAL A 571 -9.52 -16.66 -10.49
C VAL A 571 -9.08 -15.73 -9.37
N VAL A 572 -8.05 -16.12 -8.62
CA VAL A 572 -7.51 -15.32 -7.51
C VAL A 572 -6.12 -14.81 -7.88
N PRO A 573 -5.96 -13.52 -8.23
CA PRO A 573 -4.65 -12.93 -8.43
C PRO A 573 -3.93 -12.75 -7.09
N GLU A 574 -2.72 -13.30 -6.97
CA GLU A 574 -1.93 -13.24 -5.74
C GLU A 574 -0.44 -12.99 -6.01
N MET A 575 0.18 -12.15 -5.18
CA MET A 575 1.64 -11.99 -5.13
C MET A 575 2.28 -13.03 -4.19
N ASN A 576 1.78 -14.26 -4.24
CA ASN A 576 2.23 -15.42 -3.48
C ASN A 576 1.86 -16.70 -4.28
N LEU A 577 2.17 -17.88 -3.74
CA LEU A 577 1.92 -19.18 -4.40
C LEU A 577 0.51 -19.76 -4.19
N GLY A 578 -0.50 -18.94 -3.90
CA GLY A 578 -1.90 -19.36 -3.80
C GLY A 578 -2.43 -19.49 -2.36
N GLN A 579 -2.03 -18.59 -1.46
CA GLN A 579 -2.42 -18.67 -0.04
C GLN A 579 -3.92 -18.47 0.17
N LEU A 580 -4.51 -17.44 -0.43
CA LEU A 580 -5.96 -17.24 -0.35
C LEU A 580 -6.69 -18.34 -1.11
N ALA A 581 -6.21 -18.72 -2.31
CA ALA A 581 -6.80 -19.81 -3.08
C ALA A 581 -6.87 -21.13 -2.27
N MET A 582 -5.84 -21.45 -1.49
CA MET A 582 -5.83 -22.61 -0.59
C MET A 582 -6.94 -22.53 0.46
N LEU A 583 -7.11 -21.38 1.12
CA LEU A 583 -8.12 -21.17 2.16
C LEU A 583 -9.55 -21.29 1.60
N LEU A 584 -9.80 -20.69 0.43
CA LEU A 584 -11.12 -20.72 -0.21
C LEU A 584 -11.52 -22.14 -0.61
N ARG A 585 -10.59 -22.91 -1.20
CA ARG A 585 -10.80 -24.32 -1.53
C ARG A 585 -11.07 -25.14 -0.27
N ALA A 586 -10.26 -24.96 0.78
CA ALA A 586 -10.40 -25.70 2.03
C ALA A 586 -11.73 -25.44 2.73
N LYS A 587 -12.22 -24.19 2.70
CA LYS A 587 -13.45 -23.79 3.41
C LYS A 587 -14.73 -24.07 2.62
N TYR A 588 -14.73 -23.83 1.31
CA TYR A 588 -15.97 -23.83 0.50
C TYR A 588 -16.08 -24.96 -0.51
N LEU A 589 -15.01 -25.75 -0.70
CA LEU A 589 -14.93 -26.87 -1.65
C LEU A 589 -15.25 -26.45 -3.10
N VAL A 590 -14.79 -25.25 -3.50
CA VAL A 590 -14.94 -24.71 -4.86
C VAL A 590 -13.63 -24.80 -5.64
N ASP A 591 -13.69 -24.93 -6.97
CA ASP A 591 -12.50 -24.87 -7.82
C ASP A 591 -12.06 -23.42 -8.04
N VAL A 592 -11.09 -22.99 -7.23
CA VAL A 592 -10.39 -21.71 -7.39
C VAL A 592 -9.16 -21.94 -8.25
N ARG A 593 -8.86 -21.08 -9.22
CA ARG A 593 -7.59 -21.04 -9.97
C ARG A 593 -6.73 -19.90 -9.44
N SER A 594 -5.55 -20.22 -8.91
CA SER A 594 -4.59 -19.19 -8.50
C SER A 594 -3.91 -18.57 -9.72
N TYR A 595 -3.86 -17.23 -9.78
CA TYR A 595 -2.96 -16.48 -10.65
C TYR A 595 -1.80 -15.95 -9.79
N SER A 596 -0.75 -16.75 -9.66
CA SER A 596 0.38 -16.47 -8.79
C SER A 596 1.52 -15.75 -9.52
N ARG A 597 2.00 -14.63 -8.97
CA ARG A 597 3.19 -13.89 -9.45
C ARG A 597 4.07 -13.46 -8.27
N VAL A 598 5.15 -14.18 -8.03
CA VAL A 598 6.08 -13.93 -6.90
C VAL A 598 7.40 -13.39 -7.43
N ARG A 599 7.42 -12.08 -7.75
CA ARG A 599 8.56 -11.41 -8.39
C ARG A 599 9.04 -10.16 -7.66
N GLY A 600 8.50 -9.87 -6.47
CA GLY A 600 8.76 -8.61 -5.78
C GLY A 600 8.18 -7.37 -6.51
N LEU A 601 7.18 -7.58 -7.36
CA LEU A 601 6.55 -6.56 -8.20
C LEU A 601 5.03 -6.68 -8.10
N PRO A 602 4.28 -5.55 -8.25
CA PRO A 602 2.85 -5.59 -8.43
C PRO A 602 2.44 -6.48 -9.60
N ILE A 603 1.19 -6.95 -9.58
CA ILE A 603 0.62 -7.68 -10.71
C ILE A 603 0.55 -6.75 -11.93
N SER A 604 1.13 -7.20 -13.03
CA SER A 604 1.01 -6.53 -14.33
C SER A 604 -0.41 -6.74 -14.87
N VAL A 605 -1.03 -5.63 -15.28
CA VAL A 605 -2.33 -5.62 -15.95
C VAL A 605 -2.25 -6.34 -17.30
N ASP A 606 -1.19 -6.11 -18.08
CA ASP A 606 -1.00 -6.69 -19.40
C ASP A 606 -0.83 -8.21 -19.33
N GLU A 607 0.04 -8.70 -18.43
CA GLU A 607 0.22 -10.15 -18.23
C GLU A 607 -1.05 -10.81 -17.69
N PHE A 608 -1.75 -10.13 -16.76
CA PHE A 608 -2.95 -10.70 -16.16
C PHE A 608 -4.11 -10.76 -17.16
N GLU A 609 -4.26 -9.73 -17.99
CA GLU A 609 -5.24 -9.70 -19.08
C GLU A 609 -5.04 -10.86 -20.06
N ALA A 610 -3.80 -11.10 -20.49
CA ALA A 610 -3.47 -12.18 -21.42
C ALA A 610 -3.85 -13.56 -20.84
N ASP A 611 -3.45 -13.82 -19.59
CA ASP A 611 -3.74 -15.09 -18.92
C ASP A 611 -5.23 -15.25 -18.61
N LEU A 612 -5.90 -14.19 -18.13
CA LEU A 612 -7.33 -14.21 -17.81
C LEU A 612 -8.19 -14.39 -19.06
N THR A 613 -7.80 -13.80 -20.19
CA THR A 613 -8.47 -14.02 -21.49
C THR A 613 -8.44 -15.49 -21.89
N ALA A 614 -7.31 -16.17 -21.66
CA ALA A 614 -7.21 -17.62 -21.92
C ALA A 614 -8.16 -18.42 -21.02
N VAL A 615 -8.28 -18.05 -19.74
CA VAL A 615 -9.24 -18.69 -18.80
C VAL A 615 -10.68 -18.49 -19.24
N VAL A 616 -11.07 -17.27 -19.63
CA VAL A 616 -12.43 -16.98 -20.08
C VAL A 616 -12.77 -17.82 -21.31
N ARG A 617 -11.87 -17.89 -22.31
CA ARG A 617 -12.07 -18.71 -23.51
C ARG A 617 -12.18 -20.21 -23.20
N GLU A 618 -11.39 -20.71 -22.24
CA GLU A 618 -11.47 -22.10 -21.77
C GLU A 618 -12.86 -22.41 -21.22
N VAL A 619 -13.38 -21.53 -20.35
CA VAL A 619 -14.70 -21.69 -19.72
C VAL A 619 -15.85 -21.57 -20.73
N GLU A 620 -15.78 -20.58 -21.63
CA GLU A 620 -16.77 -20.41 -22.71
C GLU A 620 -16.80 -21.61 -23.65
N SER A 621 -15.63 -22.17 -24.00
CA SER A 621 -15.55 -23.36 -24.86
C SER A 621 -16.13 -24.60 -24.17
N ALA A 622 -15.86 -24.79 -22.88
CA ALA A 622 -16.41 -25.91 -22.10
C ALA A 622 -17.93 -25.81 -21.97
N ALA A 623 -18.46 -24.60 -21.78
CA ALA A 623 -19.89 -24.35 -21.73
C ALA A 623 -20.59 -24.60 -23.08
N ALA A 624 -20.01 -24.14 -24.19
CA ALA A 624 -20.55 -24.41 -25.52
C ALA A 624 -20.57 -25.91 -25.84
N ALA A 625 -19.56 -26.66 -25.40
CA ALA A 625 -19.49 -28.11 -25.58
C ALA A 625 -20.56 -28.86 -24.76
N SER A 626 -20.87 -28.42 -23.54
CA SER A 626 -21.92 -29.04 -22.71
C SER A 626 -23.33 -28.72 -23.21
N GLU A 627 -23.57 -27.49 -23.69
CA GLU A 627 -24.84 -27.09 -24.32
C GLU A 627 -25.08 -27.82 -25.64
N GLY A 628 -24.04 -28.02 -26.45
CA GLY A 628 -24.12 -28.78 -27.70
C GLY A 628 -24.28 -30.30 -27.55
N ALA A 629 -23.96 -30.86 -26.37
CA ALA A 629 -24.15 -32.29 -26.08
C ALA A 629 -25.54 -32.60 -25.48
N GLN A 630 -26.30 -31.58 -25.08
CA GLN A 630 -27.68 -31.69 -24.57
C GLN A 630 -28.75 -31.49 -25.66
N GLN A 631 -28.36 -31.04 -26.85
CA GLN A 631 -29.18 -31.03 -28.07
C GLN A 631 -28.96 -32.34 -28.85
#